data_AF-A0A8C2HAQ9-F1
#
_entry.id   AF-A0A8C2HAQ9-F1
#
_cell.length_a   1.000
_cell.length_b   1.000
_cell.length_c   1.000
_cell.angle_alpha   90.00
_cell.angle_beta   90.00
_cell.angle_gamma   90.00
#
_symmetry.space_group_name_H-M   'P 1'
#
loop_
_entity.id
_entity.type
_entity.pdbx_description
1 polymer ?
#
loop_
_entity_poly.entity_id
_entity_poly.type
_entity_poly.pdbx_seq_one_letter_code
_entity_poly.pdbx_strand_id
1 'polypeptide(L)'
;MRKTFGLNGNFTLHYKDADFGEEYFSLTSTSEIKDKDTIKVIHIVEPPTLTLTFTDVESSIKSASKTCIQTSVHTSVTDIYPSISSSYSGSQDTPILSLSEHKTQRSQRWPSEFPVPRFAYDTELVLAAASEAFKKDGIQLNFTPILPDILEKLAETIFQYVAYPTSAQLSDVAEALIQKYPCLKEPGSYNGCYGWRQRLKYKMGNYRAKLRGLGCPELDVNSVKKKRAHEKAPAKNIKKPRKAEVNFLPPHPQGETEESLERERVELLNEVKRDMNYQIISEKMAKTFSIRRQEIVSQAIPVNDLKYRWPALFNAAQINEEFERITTVNLETTFMAKLDQYSPKIMSLVFSRGRSSKMS
;
A
#
# COMPACT_ATOMS: atom_id res chain seq x y z
N MET A 1 11.83 21.19 -39.23
CA MET A 1 10.98 21.58 -38.06
C MET A 1 11.33 22.96 -37.51
N ARG A 2 12.12 23.12 -36.42
CA ARG A 2 12.30 24.43 -35.74
C ARG A 2 12.61 25.61 -36.68
N LYS A 3 13.70 25.52 -37.46
CA LYS A 3 14.07 26.55 -38.47
C LYS A 3 13.08 26.66 -39.64
N THR A 4 12.44 25.56 -40.03
CA THR A 4 11.55 25.47 -41.19
C THR A 4 10.19 26.11 -40.97
N PHE A 5 9.66 26.03 -39.74
CA PHE A 5 8.31 26.48 -39.38
C PHE A 5 8.31 27.59 -38.30
N GLY A 6 9.45 28.22 -38.02
CA GLY A 6 9.56 29.35 -37.07
C GLY A 6 9.15 29.01 -35.63
N LEU A 7 9.26 27.75 -35.20
CA LEU A 7 8.76 27.30 -33.89
C LEU A 7 9.70 27.72 -32.75
N ASN A 8 9.33 28.80 -32.06
CA ASN A 8 10.00 29.30 -30.87
C ASN A 8 9.43 28.70 -29.57
N GLY A 9 10.29 28.58 -28.55
CA GLY A 9 9.95 28.04 -27.23
C GLY A 9 10.17 26.53 -27.05
N ASN A 10 9.74 26.03 -25.89
CA ASN A 10 9.66 24.59 -25.59
C ASN A 10 8.33 24.04 -26.12
N PHE A 11 8.38 22.89 -26.82
CA PHE A 11 7.20 22.24 -27.37
C PHE A 11 7.40 20.72 -27.46
N THR A 12 6.31 19.97 -27.34
CA THR A 12 6.25 18.56 -27.77
C THR A 12 5.60 18.45 -29.15
N LEU A 13 5.89 17.35 -29.83
CA LEU A 13 5.19 16.95 -31.05
C LEU A 13 4.36 15.71 -30.72
N HIS A 14 3.16 15.63 -31.27
CA HIS A 14 2.31 14.45 -31.18
C HIS A 14 1.98 13.97 -32.60
N TYR A 15 2.14 12.67 -32.88
CA TYR A 15 1.66 12.07 -34.12
C TYR A 15 0.28 11.46 -33.91
N LYS A 16 -0.43 11.22 -35.01
CA LYS A 16 -1.76 10.60 -35.01
C LYS A 16 -1.61 9.11 -35.24
N ASP A 17 -2.11 8.28 -34.34
CA ASP A 17 -2.03 6.82 -34.45
C ASP A 17 -3.36 6.23 -34.95
N ALA A 18 -3.31 5.59 -36.12
CA ALA A 18 -4.47 4.95 -36.75
C ALA A 18 -4.89 3.64 -36.05
N ASP A 19 -3.94 2.94 -35.42
CA ASP A 19 -4.22 1.69 -34.68
C ASP A 19 -4.91 1.97 -33.33
N PHE A 20 -4.85 3.22 -32.84
CA PHE A 20 -5.46 3.70 -31.61
C PHE A 20 -6.57 4.74 -31.85
N GLY A 21 -7.41 4.52 -32.86
CA GLY A 21 -8.67 5.26 -33.02
C GLY A 21 -8.48 6.74 -33.34
N GLU A 22 -7.42 7.09 -34.05
CA GLU A 22 -7.11 8.45 -34.52
C GLU A 22 -6.72 9.45 -33.39
N GLU A 23 -6.30 8.94 -32.22
CA GLU A 23 -5.79 9.73 -31.10
C GLU A 23 -4.33 10.24 -31.31
N TYR A 24 -3.92 11.24 -30.52
CA TYR A 24 -2.64 11.95 -30.68
C TYR A 24 -1.61 11.61 -29.58
N PHE A 25 -0.59 10.84 -29.93
CA PHE A 25 0.44 10.34 -29.00
C PHE A 25 1.73 11.13 -29.09
N SER A 26 2.40 11.32 -27.95
CA SER A 26 3.68 12.02 -27.86
C SER A 26 4.74 11.35 -28.71
N LEU A 27 5.25 12.04 -29.72
CA LEU A 27 6.30 11.57 -30.61
C LEU A 27 7.64 11.56 -29.87
N THR A 28 8.26 10.38 -29.74
CA THR A 28 9.57 10.27 -29.06
C THR A 28 10.73 10.04 -30.02
N SER A 29 10.46 9.51 -31.20
CA SER A 29 11.43 9.35 -32.29
C SER A 29 10.81 9.72 -33.63
N THR A 30 11.58 10.32 -34.54
CA THR A 30 11.11 10.57 -35.92
C THR A 30 10.94 9.29 -36.75
N SER A 31 11.44 8.14 -36.25
CA SER A 31 11.23 6.82 -36.87
C SER A 31 9.76 6.35 -36.80
N GLU A 32 8.95 6.98 -35.95
CA GLU A 32 7.53 6.66 -35.74
C GLU A 32 6.61 7.34 -36.78
N ILE A 33 7.17 8.16 -37.69
CA ILE A 33 6.43 8.97 -38.68
C ILE A 33 6.57 8.36 -40.08
N LYS A 34 5.46 8.20 -40.79
CA LYS A 34 5.37 7.81 -42.21
C LYS A 34 5.21 9.05 -43.11
N ASP A 35 5.44 8.88 -44.41
CA ASP A 35 5.20 9.96 -45.38
C ASP A 35 3.73 10.43 -45.32
N LYS A 36 3.53 11.75 -45.21
CA LYS A 36 2.24 12.44 -45.07
C LYS A 36 1.47 12.28 -43.75
N ASP A 37 2.09 11.76 -42.69
CA ASP A 37 1.45 11.73 -41.37
C ASP A 37 1.13 13.13 -40.81
N THR A 38 0.03 13.24 -40.07
CA THR A 38 -0.40 14.49 -39.42
C THR A 38 0.24 14.64 -38.05
N ILE A 39 0.99 15.73 -37.84
CA ILE A 39 1.68 16.04 -36.59
C ILE A 39 1.05 17.28 -35.93
N LYS A 40 0.71 17.16 -34.64
CA LYS A 40 0.23 18.26 -33.80
C LYS A 40 1.38 18.82 -32.95
N VAL A 41 1.57 20.13 -32.97
CA VAL A 41 2.55 20.84 -32.12
C VAL A 41 1.86 21.29 -30.83
N ILE A 42 2.46 21.02 -29.68
CA ILE A 42 1.95 21.47 -28.36
C ILE A 42 3.05 22.28 -27.68
N HIS A 43 2.82 23.58 -27.48
CA HIS A 43 3.76 24.43 -26.75
C HIS A 43 3.71 24.13 -25.25
N ILE A 44 4.88 23.89 -24.66
CA ILE A 44 5.03 23.66 -23.22
C ILE A 44 5.08 25.04 -22.55
N VAL A 45 3.96 25.46 -21.98
CA VAL A 45 3.94 26.55 -21.01
C VAL A 45 4.43 25.96 -19.69
N GLU A 46 5.66 26.29 -19.28
CA GLU A 46 6.22 25.80 -18.02
C GLU A 46 5.38 26.32 -16.83
N PRO A 47 4.77 25.43 -16.03
CA PRO A 47 4.17 25.84 -14.77
C PRO A 47 5.28 26.22 -13.78
N PRO A 48 5.02 27.20 -12.88
CA PRO A 48 6.04 27.74 -11.98
C PRO A 48 6.62 26.66 -11.06
N THR A 49 7.93 26.43 -11.14
CA THR A 49 8.65 25.45 -10.33
C THR A 49 8.61 25.83 -8.84
N LEU A 50 7.97 25.00 -8.03
CA LEU A 50 7.97 25.15 -6.57
C LEU A 50 9.11 24.35 -5.95
N THR A 51 10.23 25.02 -5.67
CA THR A 51 11.32 24.43 -4.87
C THR A 51 10.97 24.54 -3.39
N LEU A 52 10.79 23.40 -2.71
CA LEU A 52 10.59 23.34 -1.26
C LEU A 52 11.92 23.03 -0.56
N THR A 53 12.61 24.07 -0.10
CA THR A 53 13.71 23.93 0.86
C THR A 53 13.16 23.67 2.25
N PHE A 54 13.53 22.53 2.84
CA PHE A 54 13.29 22.22 4.24
C PHE A 54 14.54 22.59 5.04
N THR A 55 14.36 23.36 6.10
CA THR A 55 15.38 23.63 7.12
C THR A 55 14.94 22.97 8.41
N ASP A 56 15.78 22.10 8.97
CA ASP A 56 15.54 21.56 10.31
C ASP A 56 15.56 22.69 11.35
N VAL A 57 14.58 22.68 12.26
CA VAL A 57 14.56 23.53 13.45
C VAL A 57 14.50 22.62 14.66
N GLU A 58 15.65 22.46 15.30
CA GLU A 58 15.81 21.61 16.46
C GLU A 58 15.39 22.34 17.75
N SER A 59 14.54 21.67 18.54
CA SER A 59 14.30 21.84 19.98
C SER A 59 13.42 23.00 20.51
N SER A 60 12.69 22.61 21.58
CA SER A 60 12.28 23.42 22.73
C SER A 60 11.02 24.31 22.65
N ILE A 61 9.85 23.71 22.87
CA ILE A 61 8.85 24.29 23.79
C ILE A 61 8.43 23.23 24.83
N LYS A 62 8.47 23.59 26.11
CA LYS A 62 8.08 22.74 27.25
C LYS A 62 6.57 22.72 27.46
N SER A 63 6.11 21.63 28.08
CA SER A 63 4.72 21.41 28.52
C SER A 63 4.17 22.51 29.43
N ALA A 64 2.90 22.89 29.24
CA ALA A 64 2.06 23.56 30.23
C ALA A 64 0.58 23.17 30.00
N SER A 65 -0.12 22.81 31.07
CA SER A 65 -1.47 22.22 31.05
C SER A 65 -2.54 23.17 31.59
N LYS A 66 -3.81 22.97 31.17
CA LYS A 66 -5.06 23.54 31.73
C LYS A 66 -5.20 25.07 31.59
N THR A 67 -6.32 25.60 31.08
CA THR A 67 -7.63 25.57 31.78
C THR A 67 -8.79 25.96 30.84
N CYS A 68 -9.98 25.51 31.22
CA CYS A 68 -11.30 25.76 30.63
C CYS A 68 -11.67 27.24 30.43
N ILE A 69 -12.37 27.55 29.33
CA ILE A 69 -13.49 28.52 29.32
C ILE A 69 -14.69 27.85 28.64
N GLN A 70 -15.82 27.81 29.34
CA GLN A 70 -17.12 27.40 28.79
C GLN A 70 -17.74 28.54 28.01
N THR A 71 -18.43 28.23 26.91
CA THR A 71 -19.56 29.04 26.46
C THR A 71 -20.65 28.12 25.93
N SER A 72 -21.81 28.13 26.60
CA SER A 72 -22.99 27.37 26.23
C SER A 72 -23.83 28.16 25.22
N VAL A 73 -24.34 27.48 24.20
CA VAL A 73 -25.57 27.88 23.53
C VAL A 73 -26.41 26.63 23.33
N HIS A 74 -27.60 26.61 23.92
CA HIS A 74 -28.55 25.50 23.78
C HIS A 74 -29.29 25.59 22.44
N THR A 75 -29.47 24.46 21.76
CA THR A 75 -30.72 24.18 21.04
C THR A 75 -30.96 22.67 21.05
N SER A 76 -32.14 22.26 21.51
CA SER A 76 -32.52 20.87 21.77
C SER A 76 -33.50 20.36 20.71
N VAL A 77 -33.28 19.15 20.19
CA VAL A 77 -34.36 18.29 19.68
C VAL A 77 -34.11 16.85 20.16
N THR A 78 -35.09 16.35 20.89
CA THR A 78 -35.30 15.00 21.46
C THR A 78 -35.73 14.00 20.35
N ASP A 79 -35.30 12.72 20.33
CA ASP A 79 -35.86 11.50 20.99
C ASP A 79 -36.24 10.49 19.87
N ILE A 80 -36.33 9.15 19.99
CA ILE A 80 -35.96 8.08 20.95
C ILE A 80 -35.78 6.80 20.07
N TYR A 81 -35.00 5.77 20.48
CA TYR A 81 -35.27 4.30 20.39
C TYR A 81 -33.99 3.43 20.51
N PRO A 82 -34.05 2.18 21.04
CA PRO A 82 -33.58 1.99 22.41
C PRO A 82 -32.50 0.93 22.61
N SER A 83 -31.84 1.01 23.77
CA SER A 83 -30.96 -0.05 24.29
C SER A 83 -31.77 -1.26 24.79
N ILE A 84 -31.33 -2.47 24.44
CA ILE A 84 -31.72 -3.69 25.16
C ILE A 84 -30.54 -4.11 26.05
N SER A 85 -30.81 -4.29 27.34
CA SER A 85 -29.86 -4.81 28.32
C SER A 85 -30.44 -6.08 28.95
N SER A 86 -29.67 -7.16 28.99
CA SER A 86 -30.01 -8.37 29.75
C SER A 86 -28.77 -8.96 30.39
N SER A 87 -28.65 -8.79 31.70
CA SER A 87 -27.76 -9.53 32.60
C SER A 87 -28.52 -10.78 33.13
N TYR A 88 -27.96 -11.81 33.76
CA TYR A 88 -26.64 -12.11 34.35
C TYR A 88 -26.44 -13.64 34.30
N SER A 89 -25.19 -14.13 34.41
CA SER A 89 -24.73 -15.06 35.48
C SER A 89 -23.54 -15.91 35.02
N GLY A 90 -22.59 -16.09 35.93
CA GLY A 90 -21.24 -16.53 35.61
C GLY A 90 -21.00 -18.02 35.41
N SER A 91 -19.92 -18.30 34.67
CA SER A 91 -18.92 -19.30 35.07
C SER A 91 -17.53 -18.75 34.80
N GLN A 92 -16.57 -19.09 35.65
CA GLN A 92 -15.14 -18.95 35.35
C GLN A 92 -14.79 -19.97 34.27
N ASP A 93 -14.03 -19.57 33.24
CA ASP A 93 -13.01 -20.43 32.63
C ASP A 93 -12.11 -19.62 31.69
N THR A 94 -10.80 -19.87 31.80
CA THR A 94 -9.67 -19.53 30.92
C THR A 94 -9.75 -18.31 29.99
N PRO A 95 -8.72 -17.43 29.94
CA PRO A 95 -8.58 -16.50 28.83
C PRO A 95 -8.28 -17.29 27.55
N ILE A 96 -9.34 -17.67 26.84
CA ILE A 96 -9.26 -18.07 25.44
C ILE A 96 -8.68 -16.85 24.73
N LEU A 97 -7.37 -16.91 24.49
CA LEU A 97 -6.72 -16.10 23.47
C LEU A 97 -7.60 -16.24 22.24
N SER A 98 -8.30 -15.17 21.88
CA SER A 98 -9.04 -15.09 20.63
C SER A 98 -8.00 -15.32 19.54
N LEU A 99 -7.96 -16.57 19.06
CA LEU A 99 -7.15 -16.98 17.92
C LEU A 99 -7.63 -16.06 16.81
N SER A 100 -6.82 -15.02 16.53
CA SER A 100 -7.24 -13.92 15.66
C SER A 100 -7.77 -14.56 14.40
N GLU A 101 -9.08 -14.40 14.15
CA GLU A 101 -9.76 -14.94 12.98
C GLU A 101 -8.82 -14.74 11.81
N HIS A 102 -8.36 -15.83 11.19
CA HIS A 102 -7.16 -15.79 10.36
C HIS A 102 -7.45 -15.03 9.06
N LYS A 103 -7.44 -13.70 9.16
CA LYS A 103 -7.71 -12.77 8.06
C LYS A 103 -6.68 -13.06 6.99
N THR A 104 -7.14 -13.68 5.92
CA THR A 104 -6.33 -14.00 4.74
C THR A 104 -5.79 -12.75 4.05
N GLN A 105 -6.35 -11.59 4.40
CA GLN A 105 -5.99 -10.26 3.93
C GLN A 105 -5.06 -9.56 4.94
N ARG A 106 -4.02 -8.89 4.41
CA ARG A 106 -3.19 -7.99 5.21
C ARG A 106 -4.04 -6.82 5.68
N SER A 107 -4.01 -6.57 6.99
CA SER A 107 -4.78 -5.50 7.65
C SER A 107 -3.94 -4.25 7.94
N GLN A 108 -2.61 -4.31 7.79
CA GLN A 108 -1.69 -3.23 8.15
C GLN A 108 -0.84 -2.77 6.97
N ARG A 109 -0.57 -1.46 6.89
CA ARG A 109 0.42 -0.88 5.98
C ARG A 109 1.81 -0.93 6.61
N TRP A 110 2.84 -0.60 5.84
CA TRP A 110 4.18 -0.39 6.39
C TRP A 110 4.13 0.63 7.56
N PRO A 111 4.64 0.30 8.74
CA PRO A 111 4.57 1.17 9.91
C PRO A 111 5.62 2.29 9.83
N SER A 112 5.42 3.36 10.61
CA SER A 112 6.41 4.44 10.73
C SER A 112 7.69 4.00 11.44
N GLU A 113 7.56 3.07 12.40
CA GLU A 113 8.66 2.41 13.10
C GLU A 113 8.44 0.89 12.99
N PHE A 114 9.47 0.14 12.59
CA PHE A 114 9.31 -1.30 12.36
C PHE A 114 9.32 -2.08 13.70
N PRO A 115 8.25 -2.82 14.04
CA PRO A 115 8.20 -3.58 15.29
C PRO A 115 9.07 -4.84 15.18
N VAL A 116 10.27 -4.78 15.76
CA VAL A 116 11.18 -5.94 15.78
C VAL A 116 10.55 -7.07 16.60
N PRO A 117 10.27 -8.24 15.99
CA PRO A 117 9.56 -9.34 16.63
C PRO A 117 10.33 -9.89 17.84
N ARG A 118 9.65 -10.78 18.58
CA ARG A 118 10.30 -11.66 19.55
C ARG A 118 10.91 -12.85 18.81
N PHE A 119 12.14 -13.18 19.16
CA PHE A 119 12.89 -14.30 18.62
C PHE A 119 12.67 -15.59 19.43
N ALA A 120 13.27 -16.70 18.99
CA ALA A 120 13.28 -17.94 19.76
C ALA A 120 13.93 -17.73 21.15
N TYR A 121 13.53 -18.54 22.14
CA TYR A 121 13.91 -18.33 23.54
C TYR A 121 15.43 -18.37 23.77
N ASP A 122 16.12 -19.31 23.11
CA ASP A 122 17.57 -19.42 23.07
C ASP A 122 18.24 -18.20 22.43
N THR A 123 17.67 -17.70 21.33
CA THR A 123 18.13 -16.49 20.64
C THR A 123 17.97 -15.24 21.51
N GLU A 124 16.82 -15.05 22.18
CA GLU A 124 16.62 -13.93 23.12
C GLU A 124 17.57 -14.03 24.33
N LEU A 125 17.86 -15.25 24.83
CA LEU A 125 18.82 -15.45 25.92
C LEU A 125 20.25 -15.03 25.52
N VAL A 126 20.70 -15.42 24.32
CA VAL A 126 21.99 -14.98 23.76
C VAL A 126 22.01 -13.47 23.54
N LEU A 127 20.93 -12.89 22.98
CA LEU A 127 20.83 -11.44 22.76
C LEU A 127 20.83 -10.65 24.07
N ALA A 128 20.19 -11.15 25.14
CA ALA A 128 20.20 -10.53 26.45
C ALA A 128 21.62 -10.49 27.04
N ALA A 129 22.29 -11.64 27.12
CA ALA A 129 23.67 -11.74 27.63
C ALA A 129 24.64 -10.87 26.81
N ALA A 130 24.51 -10.88 25.49
CA ALA A 130 25.32 -10.05 24.60
C ALA A 130 25.03 -8.54 24.75
N SER A 131 23.78 -8.16 25.01
CA SER A 131 23.42 -6.76 25.25
C SER A 131 23.99 -6.23 26.57
N GLU A 132 24.13 -7.09 27.58
CA GLU A 132 24.86 -6.74 28.81
C GLU A 132 26.37 -6.61 28.59
N ALA A 133 26.98 -7.57 27.91
CA ALA A 133 28.41 -7.52 27.57
C ALA A 133 28.76 -6.29 26.71
N PHE A 134 27.92 -5.96 25.73
CA PHE A 134 28.09 -4.75 24.92
C PHE A 134 27.99 -3.46 25.74
N LYS A 135 27.10 -3.39 26.75
CA LYS A 135 26.98 -2.24 27.65
C LYS A 135 28.17 -2.07 28.60
N LYS A 136 28.82 -3.18 29.00
CA LYS A 136 29.99 -3.18 29.90
C LYS A 136 31.27 -2.87 29.14
N ASP A 137 31.51 -3.63 28.07
CA ASP A 137 32.84 -3.78 27.45
C ASP A 137 32.87 -3.38 25.97
N GLY A 138 31.73 -2.99 25.38
CA GLY A 138 31.60 -2.68 23.95
C GLY A 138 31.71 -3.90 23.01
N ILE A 139 31.78 -5.11 23.55
CA ILE A 139 32.03 -6.35 22.80
C ILE A 139 30.86 -6.67 21.86
N GLN A 140 31.15 -6.81 20.57
CA GLN A 140 30.18 -7.23 19.55
C GLN A 140 29.90 -8.73 19.61
N LEU A 141 28.65 -9.12 19.32
CA LEU A 141 28.22 -10.51 19.32
C LEU A 141 28.61 -11.22 18.01
N ASN A 142 29.21 -12.41 18.10
CA ASN A 142 29.18 -13.35 16.99
C ASN A 142 27.78 -13.97 16.85
N PHE A 143 26.92 -13.30 16.08
CA PHE A 143 25.52 -13.68 15.90
C PHE A 143 25.30 -14.84 14.92
N THR A 144 26.36 -15.48 14.40
CA THR A 144 26.25 -16.58 13.41
C THR A 144 25.32 -17.72 13.84
N PRO A 145 25.30 -18.20 15.10
CA PRO A 145 24.41 -19.29 15.52
C PRO A 145 22.92 -18.91 15.51
N ILE A 146 22.61 -17.66 15.87
CA ILE A 146 21.23 -17.14 16.03
C ILE A 146 20.69 -16.47 14.75
N LEU A 147 21.56 -16.19 13.78
CA LEU A 147 21.23 -15.55 12.52
C LEU A 147 20.06 -16.20 11.75
N PRO A 148 19.90 -17.54 11.69
CA PRO A 148 18.80 -18.16 10.96
C PRO A 148 17.42 -17.82 11.52
N ASP A 149 17.28 -17.81 12.85
CA ASP A 149 16.03 -17.48 13.56
C ASP A 149 15.69 -16.00 13.40
N ILE A 150 16.64 -15.11 13.69
CA ILE A 150 16.49 -13.66 13.50
C ILE A 150 15.99 -13.36 12.08
N LEU A 151 16.62 -13.95 11.06
CA LEU A 151 16.22 -13.75 9.68
C LEU A 151 14.86 -14.39 9.32
N GLU A 152 14.49 -15.54 9.89
CA GLU A 152 13.16 -16.14 9.65
C GLU A 152 12.06 -15.28 10.29
N LYS A 153 12.21 -14.89 11.56
CA LYS A 153 11.24 -14.06 12.27
C LYS A 153 11.08 -12.68 11.64
N LEU A 154 12.18 -12.03 11.24
CA LEU A 154 12.09 -10.77 10.48
C LEU A 154 11.41 -10.97 9.12
N ALA A 155 11.64 -12.07 8.41
CA ALA A 155 10.97 -12.34 7.15
C ALA A 155 9.46 -12.60 7.32
N GLU A 156 9.06 -13.35 8.35
CA GLU A 156 7.66 -13.54 8.77
C GLU A 156 6.98 -12.18 9.04
N THR A 157 7.60 -11.31 9.86
CA THR A 157 7.04 -9.99 10.19
C THR A 157 7.01 -9.05 8.98
N ILE A 158 8.06 -8.97 8.17
CA ILE A 158 8.05 -8.16 6.93
C ILE A 158 6.91 -8.60 6.01
N PHE A 159 6.68 -9.92 5.86
CA PHE A 159 5.67 -10.45 4.96
C PHE A 159 4.22 -10.15 5.40
N GLN A 160 3.98 -9.83 6.68
CA GLN A 160 2.69 -9.32 7.16
C GLN A 160 2.35 -7.94 6.58
N TYR A 161 3.36 -7.17 6.15
CA TYR A 161 3.20 -5.87 5.51
C TYR A 161 3.36 -5.93 3.99
N VAL A 162 4.39 -6.61 3.48
CA VAL A 162 4.73 -6.60 2.05
C VAL A 162 5.55 -7.83 1.61
N ALA A 163 5.13 -8.47 0.51
CA ALA A 163 5.88 -9.59 -0.07
C ALA A 163 7.19 -9.17 -0.76
N TYR A 164 7.21 -7.99 -1.37
CA TYR A 164 8.32 -7.45 -2.16
C TYR A 164 8.83 -6.12 -1.54
N PRO A 165 9.50 -6.16 -0.37
CA PRO A 165 10.00 -4.95 0.28
C PRO A 165 11.02 -4.22 -0.59
N THR A 166 10.99 -2.89 -0.52
CA THR A 166 11.95 -2.00 -1.16
C THR A 166 13.26 -1.90 -0.38
N SER A 167 14.31 -1.34 -0.99
CA SER A 167 15.59 -1.14 -0.30
C SER A 167 15.52 -0.14 0.87
N ALA A 168 14.56 0.79 0.86
CA ALA A 168 14.28 1.67 2.00
C ALA A 168 13.72 0.85 3.17
N GLN A 169 12.60 0.14 2.94
CA GLN A 169 11.97 -0.75 3.93
C GLN A 169 12.93 -1.79 4.54
N LEU A 170 13.86 -2.34 3.75
CA LEU A 170 14.90 -3.24 4.26
C LEU A 170 16.00 -2.54 5.08
N SER A 171 16.18 -1.23 4.91
CA SER A 171 17.02 -0.38 5.77
C SER A 171 16.29 -0.10 7.09
N ASP A 172 15.01 0.31 7.05
CA ASP A 172 14.17 0.57 8.24
C ASP A 172 14.19 -0.62 9.22
N VAL A 173 14.05 -1.84 8.70
CA VAL A 173 14.10 -3.09 9.51
C VAL A 173 15.47 -3.30 10.14
N ALA A 174 16.55 -3.07 9.38
CA ALA A 174 17.91 -3.26 9.87
C ALA A 174 18.30 -2.22 10.92
N GLU A 175 17.81 -0.99 10.77
CA GLU A 175 18.00 0.11 11.72
C GLU A 175 17.21 -0.14 13.01
N ALA A 176 15.93 -0.52 12.91
CA ALA A 176 15.13 -0.91 14.08
C ALA A 176 15.73 -2.11 14.83
N LEU A 177 16.25 -3.12 14.12
CA LEU A 177 16.93 -4.27 14.71
C LEU A 177 18.16 -3.85 15.52
N ILE A 178 19.01 -2.98 14.97
CA ILE A 178 20.24 -2.51 15.62
C ILE A 178 19.94 -1.52 16.75
N GLN A 179 18.90 -0.70 16.63
CA GLN A 179 18.42 0.16 17.70
C GLN A 179 17.95 -0.65 18.92
N LYS A 180 17.25 -1.77 18.69
CA LYS A 180 16.81 -2.69 19.77
C LYS A 180 17.97 -3.53 20.32
N TYR A 181 18.89 -4.00 19.47
CA TYR A 181 20.04 -4.83 19.86
C TYR A 181 21.38 -4.28 19.29
N PRO A 182 21.99 -3.27 19.94
CA PRO A 182 23.24 -2.66 19.46
C PRO A 182 24.43 -3.63 19.32
N CYS A 183 24.42 -4.74 20.05
CA CYS A 183 25.41 -5.81 19.96
C CYS A 183 25.45 -6.53 18.60
N LEU A 184 24.43 -6.35 17.75
CA LEU A 184 24.35 -6.88 16.38
C LEU A 184 24.96 -5.96 15.31
N LYS A 185 25.45 -4.77 15.68
CA LYS A 185 25.98 -3.76 14.75
C LYS A 185 27.26 -4.26 14.07
N GLU A 186 27.30 -4.27 12.73
CA GLU A 186 28.47 -4.74 12.00
C GLU A 186 29.60 -3.69 11.97
N PRO A 187 30.86 -4.06 12.28
CA PRO A 187 32.00 -3.14 12.21
C PRO A 187 32.33 -2.78 10.75
N GLY A 188 32.83 -1.56 10.52
CA GLY A 188 33.24 -1.09 9.19
C GLY A 188 32.12 -0.63 8.25
N SER A 189 30.84 -0.81 8.61
CA SER A 189 29.70 -0.22 7.88
C SER A 189 29.33 1.14 8.47
N TYR A 190 29.14 2.16 7.62
CA TYR A 190 28.86 3.56 8.01
C TYR A 190 27.74 3.69 9.08
N ASN A 191 26.60 3.02 8.89
CA ASN A 191 25.52 2.92 9.89
C ASN A 191 25.50 1.58 10.65
N GLY A 192 26.42 0.64 10.37
CA GLY A 192 26.40 -0.72 10.90
C GLY A 192 25.29 -1.65 10.38
N CYS A 193 24.40 -1.16 9.51
CA CYS A 193 23.18 -1.86 9.07
C CYS A 193 23.28 -2.47 7.65
N TYR A 194 24.35 -2.18 6.89
CA TYR A 194 24.43 -2.51 5.47
C TYR A 194 24.34 -4.02 5.18
N GLY A 195 25.11 -4.85 5.90
CA GLY A 195 25.10 -6.30 5.66
C GLY A 195 23.80 -6.94 6.13
N TRP A 196 23.20 -6.47 7.23
CA TRP A 196 21.83 -6.83 7.62
C TRP A 196 20.82 -6.59 6.49
N ARG A 197 20.83 -5.40 5.86
CA ARG A 197 19.99 -5.10 4.70
C ARG A 197 20.20 -6.09 3.54
N GLN A 198 21.44 -6.50 3.26
CA GLN A 198 21.71 -7.51 2.22
C GLN A 198 21.21 -8.91 2.62
N ARG A 199 21.46 -9.34 3.86
CA ARG A 199 20.95 -10.62 4.39
C ARG A 199 19.43 -10.68 4.32
N LEU A 200 18.73 -9.61 4.71
CA LEU A 200 17.27 -9.50 4.59
C LEU A 200 16.81 -9.52 3.13
N LYS A 201 17.51 -8.84 2.21
CA LYS A 201 17.21 -8.89 0.76
C LYS A 201 17.24 -10.32 0.20
N TYR A 202 18.28 -11.09 0.53
CA TYR A 202 18.40 -12.50 0.13
C TYR A 202 17.36 -13.38 0.84
N LYS A 203 17.19 -13.21 2.16
CA LYS A 203 16.21 -13.95 2.95
C LYS A 203 14.80 -13.76 2.41
N MET A 204 14.37 -12.55 2.09
CA MET A 204 13.05 -12.28 1.49
C MET A 204 12.91 -12.90 0.08
N GLY A 205 14.01 -13.07 -0.65
CA GLY A 205 14.03 -13.87 -1.88
C GLY A 205 13.67 -15.33 -1.62
N ASN A 206 14.39 -15.96 -0.68
CA ASN A 206 14.19 -17.36 -0.31
C ASN A 206 12.82 -17.60 0.35
N TYR A 207 12.38 -16.67 1.20
CA TYR A 207 11.09 -16.73 1.89
C TYR A 207 9.92 -16.65 0.89
N ARG A 208 9.99 -15.79 -0.14
CA ARG A 208 9.03 -15.82 -1.26
C ARG A 208 9.06 -17.13 -2.04
N ALA A 209 10.22 -17.77 -2.21
CA ALA A 209 10.30 -19.07 -2.88
C ALA A 209 9.63 -20.17 -2.03
N LYS A 210 9.88 -20.19 -0.71
CA LYS A 210 9.21 -21.06 0.28
C LYS A 210 7.69 -20.88 0.23
N LEU A 211 7.18 -19.66 0.41
CA LEU A 211 5.74 -19.38 0.41
C LEU A 211 5.05 -19.65 -0.93
N ARG A 212 5.75 -19.48 -2.06
CA ARG A 212 5.24 -19.92 -3.37
C ARG A 212 5.06 -21.44 -3.42
N GLY A 213 5.99 -22.20 -2.85
CA GLY A 213 5.88 -23.67 -2.73
C GLY A 213 4.70 -24.12 -1.86
N LEU A 214 4.25 -23.27 -0.93
CA LEU A 214 3.05 -23.49 -0.10
C LEU A 214 1.75 -22.98 -0.74
N GLY A 215 1.77 -22.55 -2.01
CA GLY A 215 0.55 -22.14 -2.74
C GLY A 215 0.07 -20.71 -2.49
N CYS A 216 0.90 -19.82 -1.91
CA CYS A 216 0.54 -18.41 -1.70
C CYS A 216 0.19 -17.70 -3.03
N PRO A 217 -1.06 -17.23 -3.25
CA PRO A 217 -1.49 -16.70 -4.56
C PRO A 217 -0.71 -15.45 -5.02
N GLU A 218 -0.43 -14.52 -4.11
CA GLU A 218 0.42 -13.32 -4.33
C GLU A 218 1.78 -13.65 -4.97
N LEU A 219 2.27 -14.88 -4.77
CA LEU A 219 3.58 -15.35 -5.22
C LEU A 219 3.52 -16.38 -6.34
N ASP A 220 2.49 -17.24 -6.38
CA ASP A 220 2.28 -18.23 -7.44
C ASP A 220 1.80 -17.62 -8.77
N VAL A 221 1.15 -16.45 -8.74
CA VAL A 221 0.80 -15.70 -9.97
C VAL A 221 2.01 -15.38 -10.87
N ASN A 222 3.23 -15.46 -10.32
CA ASN A 222 4.50 -15.29 -11.04
C ASN A 222 5.20 -16.61 -11.40
N SER A 223 4.66 -17.77 -11.06
CA SER A 223 5.27 -19.06 -11.37
C SER A 223 5.21 -19.35 -12.86
N VAL A 224 6.24 -20.04 -13.39
CA VAL A 224 6.31 -20.38 -14.83
C VAL A 224 5.13 -21.26 -15.27
N LYS A 225 4.49 -21.96 -14.33
CA LYS A 225 3.26 -22.74 -14.54
C LYS A 225 2.03 -21.86 -14.79
N LYS A 226 1.91 -20.72 -14.10
CA LYS A 226 0.79 -19.77 -14.21
C LYS A 226 0.98 -18.69 -15.29
N LYS A 227 2.20 -18.44 -15.77
CA LYS A 227 2.46 -17.50 -16.88
C LYS A 227 1.95 -18.03 -18.21
N ARG A 228 1.43 -17.13 -19.07
CA ARG A 228 1.02 -17.46 -20.45
C ARG A 228 2.23 -17.97 -21.25
N ALA A 229 2.01 -18.80 -22.27
CA ALA A 229 3.09 -19.50 -22.99
C ALA A 229 4.20 -18.56 -23.52
N HIS A 230 3.82 -17.38 -24.05
CA HIS A 230 4.74 -16.36 -24.57
C HIS A 230 5.40 -15.48 -23.47
N GLU A 231 5.09 -15.70 -22.20
CA GLU A 231 5.60 -14.96 -21.04
C GLU A 231 6.48 -15.81 -20.10
N LYS A 232 6.72 -17.09 -20.42
CA LYS A 232 7.36 -18.08 -19.53
C LYS A 232 8.81 -17.76 -19.09
N ALA A 233 9.40 -16.66 -19.54
CA ALA A 233 10.67 -16.15 -19.02
C ALA A 233 10.55 -15.75 -17.53
N PRO A 234 11.46 -16.17 -16.63
CA PRO A 234 11.33 -15.91 -15.18
C PRO A 234 11.15 -14.43 -14.80
N ALA A 235 11.91 -13.53 -15.45
CA ALA A 235 11.94 -12.10 -15.13
C ALA A 235 10.93 -11.22 -15.90
N LYS A 236 10.30 -11.73 -16.96
CA LYS A 236 9.34 -10.96 -17.78
C LYS A 236 8.00 -10.82 -17.05
N ASN A 237 7.39 -9.63 -17.10
CA ASN A 237 6.04 -9.33 -16.61
C ASN A 237 5.75 -9.81 -15.16
N ILE A 238 6.65 -9.49 -14.21
CA ILE A 238 6.43 -9.80 -12.79
C ILE A 238 5.23 -8.99 -12.25
N LYS A 239 4.16 -9.70 -11.90
CA LYS A 239 2.96 -9.22 -11.24
C LYS A 239 3.25 -9.06 -9.75
N LYS A 240 3.37 -7.82 -9.28
CA LYS A 240 3.66 -7.47 -7.88
C LYS A 240 2.85 -6.24 -7.47
N PRO A 241 2.59 -6.02 -6.17
CA PRO A 241 1.89 -4.84 -5.69
C PRO A 241 2.50 -3.54 -6.21
N ARG A 242 1.65 -2.57 -6.59
CA ARG A 242 2.04 -1.20 -6.98
C ARG A 242 1.21 -0.19 -6.18
N LYS A 243 1.56 1.10 -6.22
CA LYS A 243 0.72 2.23 -5.75
C LYS A 243 0.03 1.99 -4.37
N ALA A 244 0.78 1.49 -3.38
CA ALA A 244 0.28 1.17 -2.03
C ALA A 244 -0.81 0.07 -1.94
N GLU A 245 -0.93 -0.82 -2.95
CA GLU A 245 -1.67 -2.07 -2.82
C GLU A 245 -1.11 -2.92 -1.67
N VAL A 246 -1.94 -3.16 -0.66
CA VAL A 246 -1.67 -4.03 0.50
C VAL A 246 -2.17 -5.44 0.21
N ASN A 247 -3.40 -5.54 -0.31
CA ASN A 247 -4.07 -6.79 -0.68
C ASN A 247 -4.03 -6.99 -2.21
N PHE A 248 -2.82 -7.20 -2.75
CA PHE A 248 -2.60 -7.37 -4.18
C PHE A 248 -3.36 -8.57 -4.77
N LEU A 249 -3.19 -9.75 -4.17
CA LEU A 249 -3.87 -10.99 -4.55
C LEU A 249 -4.00 -11.90 -3.31
N PRO A 250 -4.99 -11.64 -2.43
CA PRO A 250 -5.18 -12.40 -1.21
C PRO A 250 -5.73 -13.80 -1.51
N PRO A 251 -5.45 -14.81 -0.66
CA PRO A 251 -6.13 -16.09 -0.73
C PRO A 251 -7.62 -15.98 -0.39
N HIS A 252 -8.41 -16.93 -0.89
CA HIS A 252 -9.83 -17.05 -0.55
C HIS A 252 -10.03 -17.21 0.97
N PRO A 253 -11.15 -16.73 1.54
CA PRO A 253 -11.50 -16.97 2.94
C PRO A 253 -11.49 -18.47 3.27
N GLN A 254 -11.19 -18.82 4.52
CA GLN A 254 -11.15 -20.21 4.95
C GLN A 254 -12.53 -20.88 4.77
N GLY A 255 -12.55 -22.02 4.07
CA GLY A 255 -13.77 -22.76 3.75
C GLY A 255 -14.44 -22.36 2.42
N GLU A 256 -14.04 -21.25 1.78
CA GLU A 256 -14.56 -20.84 0.48
C GLU A 256 -13.76 -21.43 -0.68
N THR A 257 -14.46 -21.93 -1.70
CA THR A 257 -13.89 -22.41 -2.98
C THR A 257 -14.18 -21.44 -4.11
N GLU A 258 -13.52 -21.60 -5.26
CA GLU A 258 -13.77 -20.76 -6.45
C GLU A 258 -15.23 -20.91 -6.92
N GLU A 259 -15.82 -22.11 -6.84
CA GLU A 259 -17.23 -22.36 -7.16
C GLU A 259 -18.18 -21.74 -6.12
N SER A 260 -17.79 -21.67 -4.85
CA SER A 260 -18.59 -21.03 -3.80
C SER A 260 -18.65 -19.51 -4.00
N LEU A 261 -17.50 -18.90 -4.27
CA LEU A 261 -17.41 -17.46 -4.54
C LEU A 261 -18.06 -17.08 -5.88
N GLU A 262 -18.06 -17.97 -6.87
CA GLU A 262 -18.81 -17.76 -8.13
C GLU A 262 -20.33 -17.81 -7.92
N ARG A 263 -20.85 -18.68 -7.02
CA ARG A 263 -22.28 -18.64 -6.62
C ARG A 263 -22.64 -17.30 -5.96
N GLU A 264 -21.81 -16.85 -5.01
CA GLU A 264 -21.98 -15.56 -4.34
C GLU A 264 -21.98 -14.38 -5.33
N ARG A 265 -21.13 -14.44 -6.37
CA ARG A 265 -21.11 -13.45 -7.47
C ARG A 265 -22.41 -13.49 -8.29
N VAL A 266 -22.96 -14.67 -8.59
CA VAL A 266 -24.24 -14.78 -9.32
C VAL A 266 -25.38 -14.19 -8.50
N GLU A 267 -25.42 -14.41 -7.19
CA GLU A 267 -26.40 -13.79 -6.29
C GLU A 267 -26.23 -12.27 -6.21
N LEU A 268 -24.97 -11.78 -6.12
CA LEU A 268 -24.66 -10.35 -6.19
C LEU A 268 -25.19 -9.69 -7.47
N LEU A 269 -25.10 -10.35 -8.64
CA LEU A 269 -25.69 -9.82 -9.88
C LEU A 269 -27.20 -9.63 -9.79
N ASN A 270 -27.91 -10.48 -9.04
CA ASN A 270 -29.35 -10.35 -8.86
C ASN A 270 -29.68 -9.18 -7.92
N GLU A 271 -28.94 -9.01 -6.83
CA GLU A 271 -29.15 -7.86 -5.92
C GLU A 271 -28.81 -6.51 -6.57
N VAL A 272 -27.73 -6.43 -7.36
CA VAL A 272 -27.39 -5.21 -8.12
C VAL A 272 -28.47 -4.86 -9.15
N LYS A 273 -29.14 -5.84 -9.76
CA LYS A 273 -30.29 -5.59 -10.65
C LYS A 273 -31.54 -5.13 -9.92
N ARG A 274 -31.68 -5.44 -8.63
CA ARG A 274 -32.80 -5.04 -7.79
C ARG A 274 -32.63 -3.63 -7.22
N ASP A 275 -31.38 -3.20 -6.99
CA ASP A 275 -30.97 -1.86 -6.54
C ASP A 275 -31.60 -1.38 -5.20
N MET A 276 -32.19 -2.29 -4.42
CA MET A 276 -32.92 -1.97 -3.19
C MET A 276 -32.13 -2.20 -1.89
N ASN A 277 -30.95 -2.85 -1.93
CA ASN A 277 -30.23 -3.21 -0.70
C ASN A 277 -28.70 -3.05 -0.81
N TYR A 278 -28.26 -1.81 -0.58
CA TYR A 278 -26.84 -1.44 -0.58
C TYR A 278 -26.00 -2.27 0.41
N GLN A 279 -26.54 -2.60 1.58
CA GLN A 279 -25.80 -3.34 2.61
C GLN A 279 -25.48 -4.76 2.15
N ILE A 280 -26.48 -5.50 1.63
CA ILE A 280 -26.25 -6.85 1.07
C ILE A 280 -25.28 -6.81 -0.11
N ILE A 281 -25.37 -5.79 -0.98
CA ILE A 281 -24.40 -5.59 -2.08
C ILE A 281 -22.98 -5.43 -1.52
N SER A 282 -22.79 -4.61 -0.48
CA SER A 282 -21.48 -4.38 0.11
C SER A 282 -20.90 -5.63 0.79
N GLU A 283 -21.72 -6.37 1.53
CA GLU A 283 -21.35 -7.63 2.18
C GLU A 283 -20.96 -8.70 1.16
N LYS A 284 -21.77 -8.91 0.12
CA LYS A 284 -21.44 -9.84 -0.98
C LYS A 284 -20.21 -9.39 -1.76
N MET A 285 -20.03 -8.09 -1.99
CA MET A 285 -18.80 -7.55 -2.57
C MET A 285 -17.57 -7.81 -1.70
N ALA A 286 -17.68 -7.70 -0.36
CA ALA A 286 -16.58 -8.02 0.55
C ALA A 286 -16.21 -9.51 0.52
N LYS A 287 -17.22 -10.39 0.59
CA LYS A 287 -17.04 -11.86 0.51
C LYS A 287 -16.35 -12.29 -0.78
N THR A 288 -16.74 -11.68 -1.90
CA THR A 288 -16.23 -11.99 -3.25
C THR A 288 -14.92 -11.27 -3.63
N PHE A 289 -14.31 -10.49 -2.73
CA PHE A 289 -13.11 -9.70 -3.03
C PHE A 289 -11.93 -10.53 -3.58
N SER A 290 -11.70 -11.72 -3.02
CA SER A 290 -10.57 -12.58 -3.40
C SER A 290 -10.69 -13.13 -4.84
N ILE A 291 -11.84 -13.65 -5.24
CA ILE A 291 -12.08 -14.13 -6.62
C ILE A 291 -12.05 -12.97 -7.63
N ARG A 292 -12.58 -11.80 -7.27
CA ARG A 292 -12.53 -10.60 -8.11
C ARG A 292 -11.10 -10.10 -8.33
N ARG A 293 -10.25 -10.09 -7.29
CA ARG A 293 -8.81 -9.81 -7.45
C ARG A 293 -8.10 -10.88 -8.29
N GLN A 294 -8.50 -12.15 -8.21
CA GLN A 294 -7.96 -13.22 -9.07
C GLN A 294 -8.30 -12.98 -10.55
N GLU A 295 -9.52 -12.60 -10.90
CA GLU A 295 -9.88 -12.22 -12.28
C GLU A 295 -9.07 -11.01 -12.79
N ILE A 296 -9.02 -9.93 -12.00
CA ILE A 296 -8.34 -8.68 -12.37
C ILE A 296 -6.81 -8.88 -12.50
N VAL A 297 -6.18 -9.52 -11.51
CA VAL A 297 -4.71 -9.61 -11.43
C VAL A 297 -4.15 -10.81 -12.17
N SER A 298 -4.75 -11.99 -12.00
CA SER A 298 -4.22 -13.24 -12.57
C SER A 298 -4.68 -13.43 -14.00
N GLN A 299 -5.99 -13.37 -14.25
CA GLN A 299 -6.57 -13.61 -15.58
C GLN A 299 -6.39 -12.40 -16.52
N ALA A 300 -6.44 -11.19 -15.95
CA ALA A 300 -6.38 -9.89 -16.65
C ALA A 300 -7.54 -9.73 -17.65
N ILE A 301 -8.76 -9.87 -17.15
CA ILE A 301 -9.98 -9.72 -17.96
C ILE A 301 -10.16 -8.28 -18.49
N PRO A 302 -10.69 -8.10 -19.71
CA PRO A 302 -11.03 -6.79 -20.26
C PRO A 302 -12.00 -5.98 -19.38
N VAL A 303 -11.93 -4.65 -19.46
CA VAL A 303 -12.80 -3.74 -18.68
C VAL A 303 -14.29 -3.94 -19.01
N ASN A 304 -14.62 -4.29 -20.25
CA ASN A 304 -16.00 -4.61 -20.65
C ASN A 304 -16.50 -5.86 -19.90
N ASP A 305 -15.73 -6.95 -19.91
CA ASP A 305 -16.08 -8.20 -19.22
C ASP A 305 -16.13 -8.01 -17.71
N LEU A 306 -15.22 -7.19 -17.15
CA LEU A 306 -15.25 -6.78 -15.74
C LEU A 306 -16.56 -6.04 -15.40
N LYS A 307 -17.06 -5.17 -16.27
CA LYS A 307 -18.33 -4.46 -16.10
C LYS A 307 -19.54 -5.41 -16.13
N TYR A 308 -19.52 -6.45 -16.97
CA TYR A 308 -20.57 -7.46 -17.01
C TYR A 308 -20.52 -8.41 -15.80
N ARG A 309 -19.33 -8.83 -15.34
CA ARG A 309 -19.18 -9.76 -14.21
C ARG A 309 -19.35 -9.08 -12.85
N TRP A 310 -18.96 -7.81 -12.74
CA TRP A 310 -18.92 -7.03 -11.48
C TRP A 310 -19.49 -5.60 -11.67
N PRO A 311 -20.77 -5.44 -12.07
CA PRO A 311 -21.39 -4.13 -12.28
C PRO A 311 -21.33 -3.22 -11.05
N ALA A 312 -21.33 -3.78 -9.84
CA ALA A 312 -21.13 -3.05 -8.59
C ALA A 312 -19.82 -2.24 -8.54
N LEU A 313 -18.74 -2.69 -9.20
CA LEU A 313 -17.48 -1.92 -9.28
C LEU A 313 -17.61 -0.59 -10.06
N PHE A 314 -18.75 -0.32 -10.70
CA PHE A 314 -19.02 0.92 -11.41
C PHE A 314 -19.97 1.85 -10.64
N ASN A 315 -20.26 1.53 -9.38
CA ASN A 315 -20.92 2.41 -8.41
C ASN A 315 -19.85 3.09 -7.52
N ALA A 316 -19.96 4.40 -7.31
CA ALA A 316 -18.96 5.19 -6.57
C ALA A 316 -18.69 4.69 -5.13
N ALA A 317 -19.73 4.30 -4.39
CA ALA A 317 -19.58 3.83 -3.02
C ALA A 317 -18.85 2.47 -2.96
N GLN A 318 -19.14 1.58 -3.90
CA GLN A 318 -18.43 0.29 -4.02
C GLN A 318 -17.00 0.43 -4.58
N ILE A 319 -16.71 1.49 -5.34
CA ILE A 319 -15.32 1.85 -5.70
C ILE A 319 -14.53 2.28 -4.45
N ASN A 320 -15.11 3.08 -3.57
CA ASN A 320 -14.46 3.48 -2.30
C ASN A 320 -14.19 2.26 -1.40
N GLU A 321 -15.17 1.38 -1.23
CA GLU A 321 -15.05 0.11 -0.52
C GLU A 321 -13.96 -0.80 -1.10
N GLU A 322 -13.92 -0.97 -2.43
CA GLU A 322 -12.92 -1.79 -3.09
C GLU A 322 -11.51 -1.20 -2.97
N PHE A 323 -11.38 0.12 -3.09
CA PHE A 323 -10.12 0.83 -2.84
C PHE A 323 -9.64 0.61 -1.40
N GLU A 324 -10.53 0.69 -0.41
CA GLU A 324 -10.21 0.42 0.98
C GLU A 324 -9.76 -1.03 1.18
N ARG A 325 -10.44 -2.02 0.61
CA ARG A 325 -10.01 -3.44 0.67
C ARG A 325 -8.63 -3.67 0.05
N ILE A 326 -8.30 -2.97 -1.04
CA ILE A 326 -7.00 -3.07 -1.73
C ILE A 326 -5.87 -2.39 -0.95
N THR A 327 -6.11 -1.23 -0.34
CA THR A 327 -5.06 -0.33 0.19
C THR A 327 -5.05 -0.18 1.71
N THR A 328 -6.09 -0.68 2.39
CA THR A 328 -6.49 -0.38 3.77
C THR A 328 -6.72 1.11 4.05
N VAL A 329 -7.00 1.93 3.02
CA VAL A 329 -7.26 3.38 3.13
C VAL A 329 -8.75 3.65 2.84
N ASN A 330 -9.48 4.23 3.80
CA ASN A 330 -10.75 4.88 3.48
C ASN A 330 -10.49 6.12 2.63
N LEU A 331 -10.80 6.05 1.33
CA LEU A 331 -10.41 7.08 0.35
C LEU A 331 -10.96 8.45 0.71
N GLU A 332 -12.27 8.51 0.96
CA GLU A 332 -13.01 9.76 1.16
C GLU A 332 -12.57 10.47 2.44
N THR A 333 -12.57 9.78 3.59
CA THR A 333 -12.12 10.34 4.87
C THR A 333 -10.65 10.79 4.80
N THR A 334 -9.78 10.00 4.16
CA THR A 334 -8.36 10.36 4.00
C THR A 334 -8.18 11.56 3.07
N PHE A 335 -8.95 11.63 1.99
CA PHE A 335 -8.91 12.75 1.06
C PHE A 335 -9.38 14.05 1.72
N MET A 336 -10.52 14.04 2.41
CA MET A 336 -11.05 15.22 3.10
C MET A 336 -10.09 15.70 4.20
N ALA A 337 -9.59 14.80 5.06
CA ALA A 337 -8.61 15.17 6.08
C ALA A 337 -7.30 15.76 5.50
N LYS A 338 -6.87 15.31 4.32
CA LYS A 338 -5.72 15.88 3.61
C LYS A 338 -6.05 17.20 2.91
N LEU A 339 -7.25 17.35 2.37
CA LEU A 339 -7.75 18.60 1.83
C LEU A 339 -7.79 19.68 2.91
N ASP A 340 -8.35 19.39 4.08
CA ASP A 340 -8.37 20.29 5.24
C ASP A 340 -6.96 20.66 5.71
N GLN A 341 -6.06 19.67 5.83
CA GLN A 341 -4.66 19.88 6.23
C GLN A 341 -3.92 20.86 5.29
N TYR A 342 -4.15 20.78 3.97
CA TYR A 342 -3.43 21.59 3.00
C TYR A 342 -4.18 22.85 2.53
N SER A 343 -5.49 22.95 2.75
CA SER A 343 -6.32 24.08 2.32
C SER A 343 -5.78 25.45 2.76
N PRO A 344 -5.34 25.68 4.02
CA PRO A 344 -4.78 26.96 4.42
C PRO A 344 -3.55 27.37 3.60
N LYS A 345 -2.69 26.41 3.23
CA LYS A 345 -1.48 26.64 2.42
C LYS A 345 -1.81 26.84 0.94
N ILE A 346 -2.82 26.14 0.42
CA ILE A 346 -3.32 26.36 -0.95
C ILE A 346 -3.94 27.75 -1.06
N MET A 347 -4.80 28.14 -0.12
CA MET A 347 -5.46 29.45 -0.12
C MET A 347 -4.46 30.61 0.03
N SER A 348 -3.43 30.49 0.88
CA SER A 348 -2.39 31.52 0.98
C SER A 348 -1.57 31.68 -0.32
N LEU A 349 -1.31 30.61 -1.06
CA LEU A 349 -0.68 30.65 -2.38
C LEU A 349 -1.56 31.29 -3.46
N VAL A 350 -2.89 31.08 -3.40
CA VAL A 350 -3.85 31.71 -4.31
C VAL A 350 -3.98 33.22 -4.02
N PHE A 351 -4.17 33.60 -2.76
CA PHE A 351 -4.34 35.01 -2.38
C PHE A 351 -3.07 35.86 -2.50
N SER A 352 -1.88 35.27 -2.33
CA SER A 352 -0.62 35.97 -2.60
C SER A 352 -0.44 36.27 -4.09
N ARG A 353 -0.77 35.32 -4.99
CA ARG A 353 -0.79 35.58 -6.44
C ARG A 353 -1.81 36.65 -6.85
N GLY A 354 -3.02 36.60 -6.32
CA GLY A 354 -4.08 37.58 -6.65
C GLY A 354 -3.80 39.02 -6.21
N ARG A 355 -2.83 39.24 -5.31
CA ARG A 355 -2.38 40.58 -4.89
C ARG A 355 -1.31 41.17 -5.82
N SER A 356 -0.44 40.35 -6.41
CA SER A 356 0.58 40.84 -7.35
C SER A 356 -0.01 41.33 -8.68
N SER A 357 -1.14 40.79 -9.12
CA SER A 357 -1.82 41.17 -10.36
C SER A 357 -2.82 42.34 -10.23
N LYS A 358 -2.80 43.07 -9.11
CA LYS A 358 -3.54 44.34 -8.92
C LYS A 358 -2.63 45.57 -8.73
N MET A 359 -1.33 45.41 -9.01
CA MET A 359 -0.35 46.49 -9.03
C MET A 359 0.37 46.48 -10.40
N SER A 360 -0.35 46.92 -11.44
CA SER A 360 0.15 47.16 -12.80
C SER A 360 -0.73 48.20 -13.46
#